data_AF-A0A453H7R0-F1
#
_entry.id   AF-A0A453H7R0-F1
#
_cell.length_a   1.000
_cell.length_b   1.000
_cell.length_c   1.000
_cell.angle_alpha   90.00
_cell.angle_beta   90.00
_cell.angle_gamma   90.00
#
_symmetry.space_group_name_H-M   'P 1'
#
loop_
_entity.id
_entity.type
_entity.pdbx_description
1 polymer ?
#
loop_
_entity_poly.entity_id
_entity_poly.type
_entity_poly.pdbx_seq_one_letter_code
_entity_poly.pdbx_strand_id
1 'polypeptide(L)'
;MAAANGVRRVWVGQDSLLSTPAVSAIIRERISADGAKATGAFILTASHNPGGPTEDFGIKYNMGNGGPAPESVTDKIFSNTKTITEYLIAEDLPNVDISVIGVTSFTGPEGPFDVDVFDSATDYIKLMKTIFDFESIKKLLASPKFSFCFDGLHGVAGAYAKRMFVDELGASESSLLNCVPKEDFGGGHPDPNLTYAKELVDRMGLGKTSNVEPPEFGAAADGDADRNMVLGKRFFVTPSDSVAIIAANAVQSIPYFASGLKGVARSMPTSAALDVVAKNLNLKFFEVPTGWKFFGNLMDAGMCSVCGEESFGTGSDHIREKDGIWAVLAWLSILAYKNKDNLGGDKLVTVEDIVLQHWATYGRHYYTRYDYENVDAEAAKELMANLVKMQSSLSDVNKSIKEIQPTVADVVSADEFEYKDPVDGSVSKHQGIRYLFGDGSRLVFRLSGTGSVGATIRIYIEQYEKDSSKTGRASSDALSPLVDVALKFSKIKEYTGRSAPTVIT
;
A
#
# COMPACT_ATOMS: atom_id res chain seq x y z
N MET A 1 -26.31 6.77 17.25
CA MET A 1 -26.53 5.36 16.87
C MET A 1 -25.84 4.37 17.81
N ALA A 2 -24.52 4.45 18.03
CA ALA A 2 -23.80 3.51 18.91
C ALA A 2 -24.41 3.36 20.32
N ALA A 3 -24.71 4.47 21.00
CA ALA A 3 -25.36 4.48 22.32
C ALA A 3 -26.72 3.76 22.33
N ALA A 4 -27.54 3.96 21.30
CA ALA A 4 -28.85 3.32 21.15
C ALA A 4 -28.76 1.82 20.80
N ASN A 5 -27.58 1.34 20.40
CA ASN A 5 -27.30 -0.07 20.14
C ASN A 5 -26.53 -0.72 21.31
N GLY A 6 -26.50 -0.11 22.50
CA GLY A 6 -25.90 -0.69 23.70
C GLY A 6 -24.36 -0.66 23.77
N VAL A 7 -23.69 0.10 22.89
CA VAL A 7 -22.25 0.33 23.02
C VAL A 7 -21.99 1.13 24.30
N ARG A 8 -21.08 0.65 25.18
CA ARG A 8 -20.74 1.33 26.45
C ARG A 8 -19.82 2.53 26.28
N ARG A 9 -18.91 2.48 25.30
CA ARG A 9 -17.87 3.50 25.09
C ARG A 9 -17.48 3.59 23.60
N VAL A 10 -17.24 4.81 23.14
CA VAL A 10 -16.63 5.11 21.84
C VAL A 10 -15.36 5.92 22.05
N TRP A 11 -14.30 5.57 21.33
CA TRP A 11 -13.06 6.34 21.28
C TRP A 11 -13.02 7.12 19.97
N VAL A 12 -12.74 8.42 20.04
CA VAL A 12 -12.71 9.31 18.88
C VAL A 12 -11.37 10.04 18.86
N GLY A 13 -10.64 9.97 17.75
CA GLY A 13 -9.44 10.79 17.57
C GLY A 13 -9.83 12.27 17.56
N GLN A 14 -9.00 13.14 18.13
CA GLN A 14 -9.22 14.58 18.14
C GLN A 14 -9.54 15.08 16.72
N ASP A 15 -10.53 15.97 16.62
CA ASP A 15 -11.06 16.50 15.36
C ASP A 15 -11.61 15.41 14.40
N SER A 16 -11.91 14.22 14.92
CA SER A 16 -12.25 13.02 14.15
C SER A 16 -11.19 12.57 13.14
N LEU A 17 -9.93 13.02 13.33
CA LEU A 17 -8.81 12.63 12.50
C LEU A 17 -8.13 11.41 13.09
N LEU A 18 -8.17 10.27 12.40
CA LEU A 18 -7.44 9.08 12.79
C LEU A 18 -7.06 8.28 11.55
N SER A 19 -5.77 8.04 11.35
CA SER A 19 -5.30 7.24 10.21
C SER A 19 -5.69 5.78 10.34
N THR A 20 -5.87 5.10 9.20
CA THR A 20 -6.17 3.65 9.18
C THR A 20 -5.11 2.83 9.96
N PRO A 21 -3.79 3.11 9.85
CA PRO A 21 -2.79 2.47 10.69
C PRO A 21 -2.95 2.75 12.19
N ALA A 22 -3.25 4.00 12.56
CA ALA A 22 -3.45 4.37 13.96
C ALA A 22 -4.69 3.70 14.57
N VAL A 23 -5.78 3.59 13.82
CA VAL A 23 -6.97 2.81 14.22
C VAL A 23 -6.56 1.37 14.57
N SER A 24 -5.80 0.72 13.70
CA SER A 24 -5.33 -0.65 13.93
C SER A 24 -4.45 -0.76 15.17
N ALA A 25 -3.51 0.17 15.34
CA ALA A 25 -2.65 0.25 16.52
C ALA A 25 -3.47 0.41 17.82
N ILE A 26 -4.46 1.30 17.81
CA ILE A 26 -5.30 1.58 18.97
C ILE A 26 -6.15 0.37 19.37
N ILE A 27 -6.79 -0.31 18.41
CA ILE A 27 -7.56 -1.52 18.69
C ILE A 27 -6.69 -2.57 19.39
N ARG A 28 -5.43 -2.71 18.97
CA ARG A 28 -4.51 -3.76 19.43
C ARG A 28 -3.88 -3.43 20.78
N GLU A 29 -3.39 -2.21 20.91
CA GLU A 29 -2.46 -1.81 21.97
C GLU A 29 -3.10 -0.98 23.08
N ARG A 30 -4.14 -0.19 22.78
CA ARG A 30 -4.74 0.72 23.78
C ARG A 30 -5.56 -0.07 24.79
N ILE A 31 -5.21 0.13 26.07
CA ILE A 31 -5.97 -0.33 27.22
C ILE A 31 -6.41 0.92 27.98
N SER A 32 -7.72 1.12 28.10
CA SER A 32 -8.26 2.24 28.87
C SER A 32 -8.03 2.07 30.38
N ALA A 33 -8.22 3.14 31.14
CA ALA A 33 -7.91 3.16 32.59
C ALA A 33 -8.67 2.11 33.41
N ASP A 34 -9.85 1.69 32.96
CA ASP A 34 -10.66 0.63 33.57
C ASP A 34 -10.38 -0.77 32.99
N GLY A 35 -9.35 -0.91 32.15
CA GLY A 35 -8.93 -2.17 31.56
C GLY A 35 -9.63 -2.54 30.26
N ALA A 36 -10.56 -1.73 29.74
CA ALA A 36 -11.27 -2.06 28.50
C ALA A 36 -10.38 -1.89 27.25
N LYS A 37 -10.62 -2.76 26.27
CA LYS A 37 -10.03 -2.74 24.91
C LYS A 37 -11.13 -2.55 23.87
N ALA A 38 -10.80 -1.94 22.73
CA ALA A 38 -11.73 -1.86 21.61
C ALA A 38 -11.96 -3.25 20.98
N THR A 39 -13.19 -3.51 20.54
CA THR A 39 -13.58 -4.77 19.87
C THR A 39 -13.72 -4.61 18.36
N GLY A 40 -13.55 -3.39 17.86
CA GLY A 40 -13.60 -3.02 16.45
C GLY A 40 -13.62 -1.50 16.30
N ALA A 41 -13.64 -1.02 15.06
CA ALA A 41 -13.72 0.41 14.75
C ALA A 41 -14.42 0.64 13.40
N PHE A 42 -15.15 1.75 13.32
CA PHE A 42 -15.54 2.34 12.05
C PHE A 42 -14.46 3.34 11.63
N ILE A 43 -14.07 3.30 10.36
CA ILE A 43 -13.10 4.21 9.76
C ILE A 43 -13.80 4.92 8.62
N LEU A 44 -13.90 6.24 8.71
CA LEU A 44 -14.53 7.07 7.68
C LEU A 44 -13.46 7.45 6.66
N THR A 45 -13.37 6.66 5.60
CA THR A 45 -12.29 6.75 4.61
C THR A 45 -12.71 6.15 3.28
N ALA A 46 -12.41 6.88 2.19
CA ALA A 46 -12.37 6.34 0.83
C ALA A 46 -10.90 6.10 0.36
N SER A 47 -9.95 6.08 1.30
CA SER A 47 -8.51 5.88 1.10
C SER A 47 -7.97 6.86 0.05
N HIS A 48 -7.56 6.34 -1.10
CA HIS A 48 -6.98 7.10 -2.20
C HIS A 48 -7.99 7.89 -3.05
N ASN A 49 -9.30 7.67 -2.92
CA ASN A 49 -10.30 8.33 -3.76
C ASN A 49 -10.38 9.83 -3.44
N PRO A 50 -10.74 10.69 -4.42
CA PRO A 50 -10.97 12.13 -4.18
C PRO A 50 -12.00 12.38 -3.09
N GLY A 51 -11.86 13.51 -2.40
CA GLY A 51 -12.76 13.96 -1.34
C GLY A 51 -13.56 15.18 -1.77
N GLY A 52 -14.71 15.38 -1.14
CA GLY A 52 -15.58 16.52 -1.40
C GLY A 52 -17.06 16.15 -1.28
N PRO A 53 -17.96 17.14 -1.30
CA PRO A 53 -19.40 16.93 -1.09
C PRO A 53 -20.09 16.12 -2.20
N THR A 54 -19.45 15.99 -3.36
CA THR A 54 -19.94 15.22 -4.52
C THR A 54 -19.11 13.99 -4.85
N GLU A 55 -18.06 13.72 -4.05
CA GLU A 55 -17.13 12.62 -4.27
C GLU A 55 -17.48 11.42 -3.36
N ASP A 56 -16.62 10.40 -3.38
CA ASP A 56 -16.84 9.16 -2.66
C ASP A 56 -16.83 9.33 -1.14
N PHE A 57 -17.79 8.68 -0.47
CA PHE A 57 -17.79 8.52 0.98
C PHE A 57 -17.71 7.04 1.34
N GLY A 58 -16.60 6.65 1.97
CA GLY A 58 -16.36 5.27 2.39
C GLY A 58 -16.51 5.10 3.91
N ILE A 59 -17.17 4.02 4.31
CA ILE A 59 -17.16 3.55 5.70
C ILE A 59 -16.57 2.14 5.72
N LYS A 60 -15.40 2.01 6.34
CA LYS A 60 -14.71 0.74 6.57
C LYS A 60 -14.95 0.27 8.00
N TYR A 61 -14.98 -1.05 8.21
CA TYR A 61 -15.08 -1.65 9.53
C TYR A 61 -13.91 -2.59 9.80
N ASN A 62 -13.22 -2.34 10.91
CA ASN A 62 -12.16 -3.21 11.42
C ASN A 62 -12.65 -3.96 12.66
N MET A 63 -12.19 -5.21 12.82
CA MET A 63 -12.53 -6.08 13.95
C MET A 63 -11.50 -5.99 15.07
N GLY A 64 -11.73 -6.71 16.18
CA GLY A 64 -10.91 -6.66 17.39
C GLY A 64 -9.45 -7.12 17.24
N ASN A 65 -9.06 -7.76 16.13
CA ASN A 65 -7.63 -8.02 15.84
C ASN A 65 -6.90 -6.76 15.31
N GLY A 66 -7.65 -5.69 15.02
CA GLY A 66 -7.18 -4.43 14.45
C GLY A 66 -7.28 -4.36 12.92
N GLY A 67 -7.67 -5.45 12.25
CA GLY A 67 -7.67 -5.55 10.79
C GLY A 67 -9.05 -5.42 10.16
N PRO A 68 -9.12 -5.32 8.82
CA PRO A 68 -10.38 -5.22 8.11
C PRO A 68 -11.24 -6.46 8.33
N ALA A 69 -12.55 -6.27 8.38
CA ALA A 69 -13.49 -7.39 8.53
C ALA A 69 -13.36 -8.40 7.36
N PRO A 70 -13.40 -9.71 7.63
CA PRO A 70 -13.34 -10.75 6.61
C PRO A 70 -14.63 -10.81 5.78
N GLU A 71 -14.59 -11.47 4.61
CA GLU A 71 -15.72 -11.55 3.67
C GLU A 71 -17.01 -12.05 4.34
N SER A 72 -16.90 -13.07 5.20
CA SER A 72 -18.05 -13.62 5.92
C SER A 72 -18.79 -12.60 6.80
N VAL A 73 -18.11 -11.53 7.25
CA VAL A 73 -18.71 -10.44 8.03
C VAL A 73 -19.20 -9.34 7.09
N THR A 74 -18.42 -8.94 6.09
CA THR A 74 -18.82 -7.90 5.14
C THR A 74 -20.04 -8.32 4.30
N ASP A 75 -20.15 -9.58 3.92
CA ASP A 75 -21.30 -10.13 3.20
C ASP A 75 -22.58 -10.12 4.04
N LYS A 76 -22.44 -10.35 5.36
CA LYS A 76 -23.56 -10.21 6.30
C LYS A 76 -23.97 -8.76 6.44
N ILE A 77 -23.01 -7.83 6.55
CA ILE A 77 -23.30 -6.39 6.58
C ILE A 77 -24.05 -5.98 5.31
N PHE A 78 -23.54 -6.35 4.12
CA PHE A 78 -24.19 -6.06 2.84
C PHE A 78 -25.59 -6.68 2.73
N SER A 79 -25.76 -7.91 3.22
CA SER A 79 -27.08 -8.55 3.25
C SER A 79 -28.06 -7.77 4.13
N ASN A 80 -27.62 -7.33 5.30
CA ASN A 80 -28.43 -6.51 6.20
C ASN A 80 -28.76 -5.15 5.60
N THR A 81 -27.83 -4.47 4.91
CA THR A 81 -28.10 -3.17 4.29
C THR A 81 -29.15 -3.23 3.19
N LYS A 82 -29.33 -4.39 2.53
CA LYS A 82 -30.38 -4.58 1.51
C LYS A 82 -31.78 -4.77 2.10
N THR A 83 -31.87 -5.17 3.37
CA THR A 83 -33.14 -5.56 4.01
C THR A 83 -33.49 -4.74 5.25
N ILE A 84 -32.64 -3.78 5.63
CA ILE A 84 -32.87 -2.93 6.80
C ILE A 84 -34.16 -2.11 6.64
N THR A 85 -35.03 -2.14 7.65
CA THR A 85 -36.31 -1.39 7.66
C THR A 85 -36.36 -0.30 8.73
N GLU A 86 -35.49 -0.38 9.74
CA GLU A 86 -35.39 0.56 10.85
C GLU A 86 -33.94 0.66 11.35
N TYR A 87 -33.62 1.75 12.05
CA TYR A 87 -32.34 1.93 12.74
C TYR A 87 -32.56 2.61 14.09
N LEU A 88 -31.65 2.36 15.05
CA LEU A 88 -31.73 2.93 16.40
C LEU A 88 -30.83 4.16 16.54
N ILE A 89 -31.40 5.26 17.04
CA ILE A 89 -30.71 6.52 17.30
C ILE A 89 -31.14 7.10 18.65
N ALA A 90 -30.19 7.72 19.36
CA ALA A 90 -30.45 8.41 20.61
C ALA A 90 -30.51 9.92 20.30
N GLU A 91 -31.71 10.45 20.04
CA GLU A 91 -31.91 11.84 19.61
C GLU A 91 -31.59 12.86 20.70
N ASP A 92 -31.79 12.49 21.97
CA ASP A 92 -31.58 13.37 23.13
C ASP A 92 -30.12 13.40 23.62
N LEU A 93 -29.20 12.68 22.97
CA LEU A 93 -27.80 12.66 23.39
C LEU A 93 -27.10 13.96 22.96
N PRO A 94 -26.53 14.76 23.89
CA PRO A 94 -25.87 16.02 23.53
C PRO A 94 -24.69 15.81 22.58
N ASN A 95 -24.45 16.79 21.70
CA ASN A 95 -23.26 16.80 20.85
C ASN A 95 -21.99 16.84 21.72
N VAL A 96 -21.02 15.99 21.39
CA VAL A 96 -19.67 16.02 21.98
C VAL A 96 -18.79 16.95 21.15
N ASP A 97 -18.07 17.84 21.81
CA ASP A 97 -17.02 18.62 21.16
C ASP A 97 -15.79 17.74 20.93
N ILE A 98 -15.64 17.26 19.70
CA ILE A 98 -14.56 16.37 19.25
C ILE A 98 -13.19 17.06 19.16
N SER A 99 -13.13 18.39 19.31
CA SER A 99 -11.86 19.13 19.32
C SER A 99 -11.18 19.13 20.70
N VAL A 100 -11.91 18.77 21.76
CA VAL A 100 -11.44 18.81 23.14
C VAL A 100 -11.16 17.40 23.64
N ILE A 101 -9.90 17.12 23.95
CA ILE A 101 -9.48 15.85 24.56
C ILE A 101 -10.13 15.68 25.95
N GLY A 102 -10.74 14.52 26.18
CA GLY A 102 -11.37 14.18 27.43
C GLY A 102 -12.47 13.14 27.29
N VAL A 103 -12.94 12.65 28.44
CA VAL A 103 -14.07 11.72 28.51
C VAL A 103 -15.34 12.50 28.83
N THR A 104 -16.35 12.37 27.97
CA THR A 104 -17.70 12.86 28.22
C THR A 104 -18.61 11.66 28.50
N SER A 105 -19.25 11.64 29.67
CA SER A 105 -20.14 10.55 30.09
C SER A 105 -21.61 10.95 30.00
N PHE A 106 -22.40 10.04 29.47
CA PHE A 106 -23.84 10.15 29.25
C PHE A 106 -24.58 8.93 29.83
N THR A 107 -25.89 9.05 29.92
CA THR A 107 -26.79 7.90 30.07
C THR A 107 -27.51 7.72 28.73
N GLY A 108 -27.15 6.67 27.99
CA GLY A 108 -27.85 6.28 26.77
C GLY A 108 -29.09 5.42 27.06
N PRO A 109 -29.88 5.09 26.03
CA PRO A 109 -31.11 4.27 26.18
C PRO A 109 -30.86 2.91 26.85
N GLU A 110 -29.71 2.31 26.58
CA GLU A 110 -29.33 0.97 27.06
C GLU A 110 -28.38 1.01 28.29
N GLY A 111 -28.17 2.19 28.89
CA GLY A 111 -27.31 2.37 30.06
C GLY A 111 -26.19 3.40 29.87
N PRO A 112 -25.16 3.40 30.73
CA PRO A 112 -24.07 4.37 30.65
C PRO A 112 -23.37 4.38 29.29
N PHE A 113 -23.02 5.56 28.78
CA PHE A 113 -22.33 5.74 27.49
C PHE A 113 -21.21 6.78 27.61
N ASP A 114 -19.97 6.39 27.32
CA ASP A 114 -18.82 7.31 27.35
C ASP A 114 -18.33 7.62 25.93
N VAL A 115 -17.96 8.87 25.67
CA VAL A 115 -17.18 9.29 24.50
C VAL A 115 -15.82 9.79 24.98
N ASP A 116 -14.76 9.08 24.63
CA ASP A 116 -13.36 9.41 24.96
C ASP A 116 -12.70 10.01 23.72
N VAL A 117 -12.55 11.34 23.73
CA VAL A 117 -11.80 12.07 22.71
C VAL A 117 -10.33 12.09 23.12
N PHE A 118 -9.45 11.64 22.24
CA PHE A 118 -8.03 11.48 22.56
C PHE A 118 -7.11 12.01 21.45
N ASP A 119 -5.87 12.31 21.82
CA ASP A 119 -4.85 12.76 20.86
C ASP A 119 -4.55 11.67 19.81
N SER A 120 -4.76 12.00 18.54
CA SER A 120 -4.71 11.03 17.44
C SER A 120 -3.34 10.42 17.17
N ALA A 121 -2.26 11.07 17.63
CA ALA A 121 -0.88 10.70 17.30
C ALA A 121 -0.15 9.93 18.41
N THR A 122 -0.53 10.11 19.67
CA THR A 122 0.23 9.65 20.84
C THR A 122 0.45 8.14 20.85
N ASP A 123 -0.61 7.34 20.72
CA ASP A 123 -0.52 5.89 20.76
C ASP A 123 0.27 5.33 19.56
N TYR A 124 0.05 5.91 18.37
CA TYR A 124 0.73 5.51 17.14
C TYR A 124 2.24 5.81 17.19
N ILE A 125 2.65 7.02 17.59
CA ILE A 125 4.06 7.40 17.72
C ILE A 125 4.75 6.56 18.78
N LYS A 126 4.06 6.29 19.90
CA LYS A 126 4.58 5.39 20.93
C LYS A 126 4.88 4.00 20.35
N LEU A 127 3.98 3.44 19.54
CA LEU A 127 4.22 2.17 18.85
C LEU A 127 5.43 2.26 17.91
N MET A 128 5.52 3.30 17.07
CA MET A 128 6.65 3.48 16.14
C MET A 128 8.02 3.53 16.85
N LYS A 129 8.10 4.16 18.02
CA LYS A 129 9.31 4.19 18.87
C LYS A 129 9.72 2.82 19.41
N THR A 130 8.78 1.88 19.53
CA THR A 130 9.13 0.49 19.91
C THR A 130 9.67 -0.32 18.73
N ILE A 131 9.41 0.14 17.50
CA ILE A 131 9.74 -0.59 16.28
C ILE A 131 11.09 -0.15 15.71
N PHE A 132 11.34 1.16 15.70
CA PHE A 132 12.47 1.79 15.04
C PHE A 132 13.46 2.43 16.01
N ASP A 133 14.73 2.51 15.61
CA ASP A 133 15.74 3.29 16.32
C ASP A 133 15.65 4.77 15.89
N PHE A 134 14.84 5.53 16.63
CA PHE A 134 14.65 6.96 16.36
C PHE A 134 15.94 7.75 16.49
N GLU A 135 16.89 7.34 17.35
CA GLU A 135 18.15 8.08 17.52
C GLU A 135 19.05 7.95 16.29
N SER A 136 19.09 6.77 15.67
CA SER A 136 19.81 6.60 14.40
C SER A 136 19.18 7.41 13.26
N ILE A 137 17.85 7.47 13.19
CA ILE A 137 17.14 8.29 12.20
C ILE A 137 17.39 9.79 12.44
N LYS A 138 17.33 10.26 13.70
CA LYS A 138 17.65 11.66 14.06
C LYS A 138 19.05 12.05 13.60
N LYS A 139 20.06 11.20 13.81
CA LYS A 139 21.43 11.46 13.38
C LYS A 139 21.54 11.58 11.86
N LEU A 140 20.79 10.78 11.10
CA LEU A 140 20.71 10.91 9.65
C LEU A 140 20.10 12.26 9.25
N LEU A 141 18.93 12.59 9.79
CA LEU A 141 18.21 13.84 9.46
C LEU A 141 18.94 15.11 9.90
N ALA A 142 19.75 15.03 10.96
CA ALA A 142 20.61 16.13 11.41
C ALA A 142 21.86 16.33 10.53
N SER A 143 22.18 15.38 9.63
CA SER A 143 23.31 15.55 8.72
C SER A 143 23.02 16.67 7.72
N PRO A 144 23.91 17.67 7.56
CA PRO A 144 23.72 18.74 6.58
C PRO A 144 23.75 18.24 5.13
N LYS A 145 24.15 16.99 4.91
CA LYS A 145 24.20 16.33 3.60
C LYS A 145 22.95 15.50 3.30
N PHE A 146 22.02 15.37 4.25
CA PHE A 146 20.79 14.63 4.07
C PHE A 146 19.60 15.59 4.17
N SER A 147 18.81 15.65 3.10
CA SER A 147 17.58 16.46 3.07
C SER A 147 16.38 15.56 2.81
N PHE A 148 15.28 15.90 3.47
CA PHE A 148 14.06 15.09 3.51
C PHE A 148 12.87 15.90 3.01
N CYS A 149 11.91 15.23 2.38
CA CYS A 149 10.60 15.77 2.07
C CYS A 149 9.52 14.71 2.30
N PHE A 150 8.44 15.09 2.98
CA PHE A 150 7.25 14.25 3.17
C PHE A 150 6.00 15.01 2.72
N ASP A 151 5.24 14.43 1.82
CA ASP A 151 3.98 14.97 1.32
C ASP A 151 2.79 14.24 1.95
N GLY A 152 1.96 14.97 2.68
CA GLY A 152 0.73 14.44 3.28
C GLY A 152 -0.46 14.41 2.33
N LEU A 153 -0.34 14.99 1.13
CA LEU A 153 -1.42 15.14 0.13
C LEU A 153 -2.72 15.70 0.71
N HIS A 154 -2.63 16.57 1.72
CA HIS A 154 -3.74 17.08 2.51
C HIS A 154 -4.61 16.00 3.16
N GLY A 155 -4.11 14.77 3.28
CA GLY A 155 -4.74 13.65 3.95
C GLY A 155 -4.42 13.57 5.44
N VAL A 156 -4.93 12.52 6.09
CA VAL A 156 -4.87 12.35 7.54
C VAL A 156 -3.43 12.16 8.07
N ALA A 157 -2.48 11.75 7.21
CA ALA A 157 -1.06 11.67 7.57
C ALA A 157 -0.52 13.00 8.13
N GLY A 158 -1.09 14.13 7.72
CA GLY A 158 -0.76 15.46 8.23
C GLY A 158 -0.90 15.60 9.75
N ALA A 159 -1.89 14.94 10.36
CA ALA A 159 -2.11 14.93 11.81
C ALA A 159 -0.96 14.26 12.59
N TYR A 160 -0.12 13.49 11.90
CA TYR A 160 1.03 12.77 12.47
C TYR A 160 2.36 13.39 12.06
N ALA A 161 2.44 13.96 10.85
CA ALA A 161 3.68 14.31 10.18
C ALA A 161 4.56 15.27 10.98
N LYS A 162 3.99 16.35 11.53
CA LYS A 162 4.76 17.31 12.34
C LYS A 162 5.31 16.66 13.60
N ARG A 163 4.47 15.96 14.35
CA ARG A 163 4.90 15.32 15.60
C ARG A 163 5.94 14.23 15.33
N MET A 164 5.74 13.42 14.29
CA MET A 164 6.66 12.33 13.92
C MET A 164 7.99 12.85 13.38
N PHE A 165 7.96 13.64 12.30
CA PHE A 165 9.18 13.97 11.56
C PHE A 165 9.91 15.19 12.13
N VAL A 166 9.20 16.19 12.63
CA VAL A 166 9.80 17.43 13.15
C VAL A 166 10.06 17.30 14.64
N ASP A 167 9.01 17.14 15.45
CA ASP A 167 9.13 17.22 16.91
C ASP A 167 9.92 16.02 17.49
N GLU A 168 9.69 14.81 16.97
CA GLU A 168 10.37 13.59 17.44
C GLU A 168 11.69 13.32 16.72
N LEU A 169 11.74 13.44 15.39
CA LEU A 169 12.90 13.07 14.58
C LEU A 169 13.81 14.24 14.16
N GLY A 170 13.43 15.49 14.41
CA GLY A 170 14.27 16.67 14.19
C GLY A 170 14.43 17.12 12.74
N ALA A 171 13.54 16.71 11.83
CA ALA A 171 13.47 17.28 10.49
C ALA A 171 13.08 18.77 10.54
N SER A 172 13.43 19.53 9.51
CA SER A 172 12.94 20.90 9.33
C SER A 172 11.44 20.90 9.05
N GLU A 173 10.67 21.83 9.60
CA GLU A 173 9.25 21.99 9.24
C GLU A 173 9.03 22.20 7.73
N SER A 174 10.01 22.79 7.04
CA SER A 174 10.01 22.95 5.58
C SER A 174 10.13 21.63 4.79
N SER A 175 10.43 20.51 5.44
CA SER A 175 10.37 19.18 4.84
C SER A 175 8.93 18.68 4.66
N LEU A 176 7.97 19.28 5.36
CA LEU A 176 6.58 18.88 5.28
C LEU A 176 5.88 19.62 4.14
N LEU A 177 5.26 18.86 3.25
CA LEU A 177 4.47 19.34 2.14
C LEU A 177 3.02 18.89 2.34
N ASN A 178 2.07 19.79 2.15
CA ASN A 178 0.62 19.49 2.21
C ASN A 178 0.19 18.68 3.45
N CYS A 179 0.85 18.87 4.60
CA CYS A 179 0.62 18.12 5.84
C CYS A 179 -0.47 18.73 6.75
N VAL A 180 -1.36 19.56 6.20
CA VAL A 180 -2.57 20.04 6.89
C VAL A 180 -3.76 19.31 6.26
N PRO A 181 -4.48 18.44 7.01
CA PRO A 181 -5.64 17.74 6.51
C PRO A 181 -6.72 18.71 5.99
N LYS A 182 -7.36 18.36 4.86
CA LYS A 182 -8.48 19.11 4.27
C LYS A 182 -9.57 18.14 3.82
N GLU A 183 -10.83 18.55 3.96
CA GLU A 183 -12.01 17.74 3.60
C GLU A 183 -12.04 17.34 2.11
N ASP A 184 -11.48 18.18 1.23
CA ASP A 184 -11.40 17.98 -0.21
C ASP A 184 -9.98 17.64 -0.70
N PHE A 185 -9.06 17.33 0.22
CA PHE A 185 -7.64 17.14 -0.06
C PHE A 185 -7.00 18.29 -0.86
N GLY A 186 -7.48 19.52 -0.69
CA GLY A 186 -7.02 20.68 -1.44
C GLY A 186 -7.44 20.69 -2.92
N GLY A 187 -8.51 19.96 -3.27
CA GLY A 187 -8.98 19.76 -4.64
C GLY A 187 -8.13 18.78 -5.45
N GLY A 188 -7.20 18.07 -4.80
CA GLY A 188 -6.32 17.07 -5.40
C GLY A 188 -6.82 15.64 -5.20
N HIS A 189 -6.06 14.68 -5.75
CA HIS A 189 -6.30 13.26 -5.56
C HIS A 189 -5.29 12.72 -4.53
N PRO A 190 -5.73 12.17 -3.38
CA PRO A 190 -4.83 11.76 -2.30
C PRO A 190 -4.25 10.36 -2.56
N ASP A 191 -3.76 10.09 -3.77
CA ASP A 191 -3.14 8.83 -4.16
C ASP A 191 -1.66 9.06 -4.51
N PRO A 192 -0.71 8.46 -3.78
CA PRO A 192 0.71 8.77 -3.91
C PRO A 192 1.31 8.04 -5.12
N ASN A 193 1.05 8.55 -6.32
CA ASN A 193 1.63 8.06 -7.57
C ASN A 193 2.26 9.19 -8.40
N LEU A 194 2.98 8.82 -9.47
CA LEU A 194 3.72 9.79 -10.30
C LEU A 194 2.83 10.84 -10.99
N THR A 195 1.55 10.58 -11.13
CA THR A 195 0.56 11.50 -11.74
C THR A 195 0.02 12.47 -10.72
N TYR A 196 -0.44 11.99 -9.56
CA TYR A 196 -1.18 12.80 -8.60
C TYR A 196 -0.30 13.48 -7.56
N ALA A 197 0.79 12.84 -7.11
CA ALA A 197 1.78 13.45 -6.21
C ALA A 197 2.78 14.34 -6.99
N LYS A 198 2.26 15.11 -7.97
CA LYS A 198 3.04 15.87 -8.95
C LYS A 198 4.00 16.86 -8.29
N GLU A 199 3.56 17.56 -7.25
CA GLU A 199 4.39 18.54 -6.56
C GLU A 199 5.62 17.88 -5.91
N LEU A 200 5.43 16.74 -5.23
CA LEU A 200 6.53 15.96 -4.69
C LEU A 200 7.44 15.43 -5.82
N VAL A 201 6.89 14.88 -6.90
CA VAL A 201 7.67 14.37 -8.04
C VAL A 201 8.54 15.46 -8.68
N ASP A 202 7.97 16.66 -8.87
CA ASP A 202 8.69 17.81 -9.39
C ASP A 202 9.78 18.27 -8.39
N ARG A 203 9.48 18.30 -7.09
CA ARG A 203 10.44 18.64 -6.02
C ARG A 203 11.58 17.63 -5.90
N MET A 204 11.32 16.36 -6.19
CA MET A 204 12.32 15.28 -6.24
C MET A 204 13.09 15.24 -7.57
N GLY A 205 12.80 16.16 -8.50
CA GLY A 205 13.58 16.34 -9.73
C GLY A 205 13.29 15.29 -10.82
N LEU A 206 12.14 14.62 -10.74
CA LEU A 206 11.62 13.71 -11.77
C LEU A 206 10.73 14.45 -12.80
N GLY A 207 10.33 15.69 -12.48
CA GLY A 207 9.64 16.60 -13.39
C GLY A 207 10.53 17.18 -14.50
N LYS A 208 9.90 17.68 -15.57
CA LYS A 208 10.59 18.19 -16.77
C LYS A 208 11.40 19.48 -16.53
N THR A 209 11.20 20.18 -15.42
CA THR A 209 11.69 21.57 -15.23
C THR A 209 11.92 21.91 -13.75
N SER A 210 12.96 21.36 -13.11
CA SER A 210 13.38 21.84 -11.78
C SER A 210 14.86 22.23 -11.77
N ASN A 211 15.11 23.52 -11.55
CA ASN A 211 16.43 24.10 -11.28
C ASN A 211 16.78 24.10 -9.79
N VAL A 212 15.90 23.57 -8.94
CA VAL A 212 16.12 23.45 -7.50
C VAL A 212 16.77 22.10 -7.22
N GLU A 213 17.75 22.09 -6.33
CA GLU A 213 18.41 20.85 -5.92
C GLU A 213 17.43 19.97 -5.14
N PRO A 214 17.13 18.74 -5.62
CA PRO A 214 16.13 17.90 -4.97
C PRO A 214 16.59 17.38 -3.61
N PRO A 215 15.66 17.08 -2.69
CA PRO A 215 15.96 16.36 -1.47
C PRO A 215 16.62 14.99 -1.73
N GLU A 216 17.38 14.49 -0.76
CA GLU A 216 18.01 13.16 -0.84
C GLU A 216 16.97 12.03 -0.69
N PHE A 217 15.91 12.26 0.07
CA PHE A 217 14.81 11.32 0.28
C PHE A 217 13.46 12.05 0.28
N GLY A 218 12.51 11.54 -0.50
CA GLY A 218 11.15 12.04 -0.61
C GLY A 218 10.15 10.91 -0.40
N ALA A 219 9.03 11.21 0.25
CA ALA A 219 7.94 10.26 0.38
C ALA A 219 6.57 10.95 0.42
N ALA A 220 5.52 10.20 0.10
CA ALA A 220 4.13 10.62 0.27
C ALA A 220 3.31 9.50 0.91
N ALA A 221 2.18 9.86 1.53
CA ALA A 221 1.16 8.91 1.99
C ALA A 221 -0.21 9.25 1.37
N ASP A 222 -1.09 8.26 1.26
CA ASP A 222 -2.45 8.46 0.75
C ASP A 222 -3.41 9.08 1.79
N GLY A 223 -4.67 9.25 1.39
CA GLY A 223 -5.69 9.96 2.17
C GLY A 223 -5.87 9.45 3.61
N ASP A 224 -5.78 8.13 3.82
CA ASP A 224 -5.87 7.49 5.14
C ASP A 224 -4.55 6.92 5.69
N ALA A 225 -3.44 7.27 5.03
CA ALA A 225 -2.06 6.93 5.36
C ALA A 225 -1.72 5.43 5.37
N ASP A 226 -2.49 4.60 4.66
CA ASP A 226 -2.23 3.17 4.52
C ASP A 226 -1.33 2.83 3.32
N ARG A 227 -1.08 3.79 2.42
CA ARG A 227 -0.11 3.66 1.30
C ARG A 227 1.04 4.65 1.41
N ASN A 228 2.11 4.36 0.68
CA ASN A 228 3.29 5.20 0.57
C ASN A 228 3.92 5.19 -0.83
N MET A 229 4.42 6.35 -1.25
CA MET A 229 5.39 6.46 -2.33
C MET A 229 6.76 6.80 -1.77
N VAL A 230 7.80 6.20 -2.33
CA VAL A 230 9.20 6.44 -1.97
C VAL A 230 9.98 6.93 -3.17
N LEU A 231 10.69 8.05 -3.00
CA LEU A 231 11.52 8.69 -4.00
C LEU A 231 12.92 8.92 -3.43
N GLY A 232 13.92 8.58 -4.24
CA GLY A 232 15.26 9.12 -4.09
C GLY A 232 15.41 10.42 -4.89
N LYS A 233 16.53 11.10 -4.69
CA LYS A 233 16.94 12.22 -5.53
C LYS A 233 16.92 11.82 -7.02
N ARG A 234 15.99 12.38 -7.79
CA ARG A 234 15.78 12.08 -9.22
C ARG A 234 15.57 10.59 -9.51
N PHE A 235 15.06 9.84 -8.54
CA PHE A 235 14.94 8.38 -8.64
C PHE A 235 13.61 7.90 -8.09
N PHE A 236 12.86 7.12 -8.88
CA PHE A 236 11.61 6.51 -8.45
C PHE A 236 11.86 5.08 -7.96
N VAL A 237 11.38 4.75 -6.76
CA VAL A 237 11.39 3.38 -6.25
C VAL A 237 10.01 2.77 -6.49
N THR A 238 9.94 1.70 -7.28
CA THR A 238 8.67 1.01 -7.50
C THR A 238 8.16 0.41 -6.17
N PRO A 239 6.83 0.36 -5.92
CA PRO A 239 6.31 -0.24 -4.69
C PRO A 239 6.75 -1.69 -4.48
N SER A 240 6.89 -2.44 -5.58
CA SER A 240 7.34 -3.82 -5.56
C SER A 240 8.83 -3.95 -5.17
N ASP A 241 9.71 -3.10 -5.70
CA ASP A 241 11.10 -3.04 -5.27
C ASP A 241 11.18 -2.56 -3.81
N SER A 242 10.33 -1.62 -3.40
CA SER A 242 10.31 -1.07 -2.05
C SER A 242 10.10 -2.16 -0.99
N VAL A 243 9.08 -3.00 -1.12
CA VAL A 243 8.85 -4.11 -0.18
C VAL A 243 10.00 -5.14 -0.20
N ALA A 244 10.57 -5.42 -1.37
CA ALA A 244 11.70 -6.34 -1.51
C ALA A 244 12.96 -5.80 -0.80
N ILE A 245 13.25 -4.50 -0.95
CA ILE A 245 14.38 -3.83 -0.31
C ILE A 245 14.18 -3.76 1.21
N ILE A 246 12.96 -3.46 1.67
CA ILE A 246 12.64 -3.47 3.10
C ILE A 246 12.89 -4.87 3.67
N ALA A 247 12.35 -5.93 3.05
CA ALA A 247 12.57 -7.30 3.49
C ALA A 247 14.06 -7.68 3.51
N ALA A 248 14.82 -7.29 2.48
CA ALA A 248 16.26 -7.59 2.37
C ALA A 248 17.13 -6.92 3.44
N ASN A 249 16.66 -5.81 4.03
CA ASN A 249 17.42 -5.04 5.01
C ASN A 249 16.79 -5.02 6.41
N ALA A 250 15.58 -5.54 6.60
CA ALA A 250 14.81 -5.42 7.83
C ALA A 250 15.57 -5.84 9.09
N VAL A 251 16.18 -7.04 9.08
CA VAL A 251 16.84 -7.61 10.26
C VAL A 251 18.01 -6.77 10.77
N GLN A 252 18.74 -6.11 9.86
CA GLN A 252 19.92 -5.32 10.21
C GLN A 252 19.60 -3.86 10.53
N SER A 253 18.52 -3.30 9.97
CA SER A 253 18.23 -1.86 10.09
C SER A 253 17.03 -1.52 10.98
N ILE A 254 16.16 -2.49 11.32
CA ILE A 254 14.93 -2.23 12.06
C ILE A 254 14.90 -3.11 13.32
N PRO A 255 15.01 -2.53 14.54
CA PRO A 255 15.09 -3.27 15.81
C PRO A 255 13.98 -4.30 16.01
N TYR A 256 12.75 -4.00 15.59
CA TYR A 256 11.61 -4.93 15.66
C TYR A 256 11.85 -6.29 14.99
N PHE A 257 12.69 -6.33 13.94
CA PHE A 257 13.01 -7.55 13.21
C PHE A 257 14.38 -8.15 13.56
N ALA A 258 15.03 -7.69 14.64
CA ALA A 258 16.38 -8.13 15.00
C ALA A 258 16.47 -9.66 15.24
N SER A 259 15.37 -10.31 15.61
CA SER A 259 15.28 -11.78 15.76
C SER A 259 15.05 -12.55 14.45
N GLY A 260 14.97 -11.86 13.31
CA GLY A 260 14.64 -12.45 12.01
C GLY A 260 13.18 -12.25 11.58
N LEU A 261 12.92 -12.52 10.30
CA LEU A 261 11.57 -12.46 9.71
C LEU A 261 10.89 -13.83 9.76
N LYS A 262 9.62 -13.87 10.17
CA LYS A 262 8.80 -15.10 10.22
C LYS A 262 8.44 -15.63 8.83
N GLY A 263 8.35 -14.71 7.87
CA GLY A 263 8.05 -14.93 6.46
C GLY A 263 7.70 -13.60 5.80
N VAL A 264 7.52 -13.63 4.49
CA VAL A 264 7.15 -12.45 3.70
C VAL A 264 6.02 -12.80 2.73
N ALA A 265 5.23 -11.81 2.34
CA ALA A 265 4.12 -12.03 1.43
C ALA A 265 3.91 -10.84 0.48
N ARG A 266 3.39 -11.11 -0.72
CA ARG A 266 2.93 -10.06 -1.63
C ARG A 266 1.61 -10.43 -2.29
N SER A 267 0.88 -9.44 -2.77
CA SER A 267 -0.26 -9.71 -3.65
C SER A 267 0.25 -10.32 -4.97
N MET A 268 -0.56 -11.16 -5.59
CA MET A 268 -0.24 -11.81 -6.86
C MET A 268 0.15 -10.80 -7.96
N PRO A 269 -0.51 -9.63 -8.11
CA PRO A 269 -0.13 -8.66 -9.14
C PRO A 269 1.18 -7.92 -8.85
N THR A 270 1.62 -7.85 -7.58
CA THR A 270 2.91 -7.24 -7.19
C THR A 270 4.07 -7.98 -7.82
N SER A 271 5.08 -7.24 -8.32
CA SER A 271 6.25 -7.84 -8.95
C SER A 271 6.92 -8.90 -8.07
N ALA A 272 7.52 -9.90 -8.73
CA ALA A 272 8.23 -11.00 -8.11
C ALA A 272 9.60 -10.62 -7.50
N ALA A 273 9.91 -9.33 -7.38
CA ALA A 273 11.13 -8.85 -6.70
C ALA A 273 11.26 -9.37 -5.26
N LEU A 274 10.15 -9.48 -4.52
CA LEU A 274 10.16 -10.03 -3.16
C LEU A 274 10.47 -11.53 -3.14
N ASP A 275 10.11 -12.27 -4.19
CA ASP A 275 10.27 -13.72 -4.32
C ASP A 275 11.74 -14.10 -4.36
N VAL A 276 12.53 -13.36 -5.14
CA VAL A 276 13.97 -13.59 -5.26
C VAL A 276 14.71 -13.25 -3.97
N VAL A 277 14.25 -12.24 -3.23
CA VAL A 277 14.75 -11.92 -1.88
C VAL A 277 14.39 -13.04 -0.90
N ALA A 278 13.13 -13.47 -0.86
CA ALA A 278 12.67 -14.52 0.04
C ALA A 278 13.44 -15.83 -0.18
N LYS A 279 13.65 -16.20 -1.46
CA LYS A 279 14.45 -17.37 -1.83
C LYS A 279 15.90 -17.25 -1.37
N ASN A 280 16.54 -16.10 -1.60
CA ASN A 280 17.94 -15.87 -1.24
C ASN A 280 18.16 -15.87 0.27
N LEU A 281 17.22 -15.31 1.03
CA LEU A 281 17.24 -15.26 2.49
C LEU A 281 16.63 -16.50 3.16
N ASN A 282 16.21 -17.51 2.38
CA ASN A 282 15.55 -18.73 2.85
C ASN A 282 14.34 -18.45 3.77
N LEU A 283 13.50 -17.50 3.37
CA LEU A 283 12.29 -17.11 4.09
C LEU A 283 11.07 -17.87 3.55
N LYS A 284 10.08 -18.09 4.43
CA LYS A 284 8.73 -18.48 3.99
C LYS A 284 8.16 -17.36 3.13
N PHE A 285 7.57 -17.72 1.99
CA PHE A 285 7.03 -16.78 1.02
C PHE A 285 5.57 -17.14 0.69
N PHE A 286 4.72 -16.11 0.59
CA PHE A 286 3.31 -16.27 0.21
C PHE A 286 2.94 -15.29 -0.90
N GLU A 287 2.48 -15.83 -2.03
CA GLU A 287 1.76 -15.07 -3.05
C GLU A 287 0.27 -15.19 -2.75
N VAL A 288 -0.38 -14.07 -2.41
CA VAL A 288 -1.79 -14.04 -1.99
C VAL A 288 -2.64 -13.21 -2.97
N PRO A 289 -3.97 -13.33 -2.98
CA PRO A 289 -4.80 -12.43 -3.78
C PRO A 289 -4.72 -10.98 -3.28
N THR A 290 -5.16 -10.02 -4.09
CA THR A 290 -5.28 -8.61 -3.65
C THR A 290 -6.26 -8.50 -2.49
N GLY A 291 -5.87 -7.75 -1.46
CA GLY A 291 -6.71 -7.50 -0.29
C GLY A 291 -6.01 -7.85 1.02
N TRP A 292 -5.94 -6.89 1.94
CA TRP A 292 -5.11 -6.99 3.13
C TRP A 292 -5.51 -8.11 4.11
N LYS A 293 -6.74 -8.60 4.04
CA LYS A 293 -7.26 -9.71 4.86
C LYS A 293 -6.38 -10.98 4.78
N PHE A 294 -5.83 -11.32 3.61
CA PHE A 294 -4.98 -12.50 3.45
C PHE A 294 -3.65 -12.35 4.20
N PHE A 295 -3.08 -11.14 4.19
CA PHE A 295 -1.90 -10.85 5.01
C PHE A 295 -2.24 -10.90 6.49
N GLY A 296 -3.39 -10.33 6.89
CA GLY A 296 -3.89 -10.38 8.27
C GLY A 296 -3.97 -11.81 8.82
N ASN A 297 -4.53 -12.74 8.05
CA ASN A 297 -4.57 -14.17 8.40
C ASN A 297 -3.16 -14.74 8.63
N LEU A 298 -2.23 -14.50 7.70
CA LEU A 298 -0.84 -14.96 7.83
C LEU A 298 -0.11 -14.33 9.03
N MET A 299 -0.39 -13.06 9.34
CA MET A 299 0.18 -12.36 10.51
C MET A 299 -0.36 -12.93 11.82
N ASP A 300 -1.67 -13.21 11.90
CA ASP A 300 -2.30 -13.82 13.07
C ASP A 300 -1.78 -15.25 13.31
N ALA A 301 -1.44 -15.98 12.25
CA ALA A 301 -0.79 -17.29 12.35
C ALA A 301 0.74 -17.23 12.59
N GLY A 302 1.33 -16.03 12.70
CA GLY A 302 2.78 -15.87 12.89
C GLY A 302 3.61 -16.32 11.69
N MET A 303 3.06 -16.26 10.48
CA MET A 303 3.66 -16.75 9.23
C MET A 303 4.20 -15.62 8.34
N CYS A 304 3.83 -14.36 8.59
CA CYS A 304 4.26 -13.20 7.83
C CYS A 304 4.79 -12.10 8.76
N SER A 305 5.90 -11.47 8.38
CA SER A 305 6.48 -10.31 9.05
C SER A 305 6.43 -9.06 8.19
N VAL A 306 6.72 -9.14 6.89
CA VAL A 306 6.70 -8.00 5.96
C VAL A 306 5.88 -8.37 4.74
N CYS A 307 4.99 -7.48 4.31
CA CYS A 307 4.21 -7.68 3.10
C CYS A 307 3.92 -6.38 2.35
N GLY A 308 3.55 -6.51 1.08
CA GLY A 308 3.30 -5.36 0.22
C GLY A 308 2.43 -5.67 -0.99
N GLU A 309 1.88 -4.58 -1.54
CA GLU A 309 1.04 -4.55 -2.73
C GLU A 309 1.61 -3.52 -3.72
N GLU A 310 1.47 -3.77 -5.01
CA GLU A 310 1.93 -2.92 -6.11
C GLU A 310 1.31 -1.53 -6.09
N SER A 311 0.15 -1.41 -5.45
CA SER A 311 -0.62 -0.18 -5.30
C SER A 311 -0.09 0.66 -4.13
N PHE A 312 1.24 0.82 -4.04
CA PHE A 312 1.90 1.65 -3.02
C PHE A 312 1.64 1.18 -1.57
N GLY A 313 1.24 -0.08 -1.39
CA GLY A 313 0.90 -0.64 -0.09
C GLY A 313 2.08 -1.38 0.53
N THR A 314 2.46 -1.06 1.76
CA THR A 314 3.49 -1.84 2.48
C THR A 314 3.17 -1.85 3.97
N GLY A 315 3.50 -2.94 4.65
CA GLY A 315 3.28 -3.06 6.08
C GLY A 315 3.98 -4.28 6.69
N SER A 316 3.74 -4.47 7.98
CA SER A 316 4.27 -5.59 8.75
C SER A 316 3.30 -6.04 9.83
N ASP A 317 3.63 -7.11 10.55
CA ASP A 317 2.78 -7.73 11.57
C ASP A 317 2.62 -6.92 12.87
N HIS A 318 3.20 -5.72 12.95
CA HIS A 318 3.02 -4.79 14.07
C HIS A 318 1.56 -4.35 14.26
N ILE A 319 0.84 -4.17 13.15
CA ILE A 319 -0.60 -3.90 13.09
C ILE A 319 -1.30 -4.86 12.12
N ARG A 320 -2.57 -4.62 11.80
CA ARG A 320 -3.36 -5.41 10.84
C ARG A 320 -3.92 -4.57 9.70
N GLU A 321 -3.23 -3.48 9.39
CA GLU A 321 -3.43 -2.63 8.22
C GLU A 321 -2.09 -2.42 7.52
N LYS A 322 -2.15 -1.91 6.29
CA LYS A 322 -0.96 -1.32 5.65
C LYS A 322 -0.57 -0.07 6.43
N ASP A 323 0.68 0.38 6.30
CA ASP A 323 1.14 1.58 7.00
C ASP A 323 2.17 2.35 6.17
N GLY A 324 1.73 3.50 5.64
CA GLY A 324 2.55 4.35 4.81
C GLY A 324 3.67 5.04 5.60
N ILE A 325 3.37 5.57 6.79
CA ILE A 325 4.37 6.26 7.62
C ILE A 325 5.41 5.25 8.13
N TRP A 326 4.99 4.04 8.50
CA TRP A 326 5.90 2.95 8.86
C TRP A 326 6.87 2.61 7.73
N ALA A 327 6.40 2.56 6.48
CA ALA A 327 7.27 2.28 5.34
C ALA A 327 8.30 3.40 5.11
N VAL A 328 7.91 4.66 5.34
CA VAL A 328 8.84 5.80 5.31
C VAL A 328 9.90 5.67 6.41
N LEU A 329 9.50 5.32 7.64
CA LEU A 329 10.44 5.07 8.75
C LEU A 329 11.35 3.86 8.50
N ALA A 330 10.85 2.82 7.83
CA ALA A 330 11.64 1.66 7.41
C ALA A 330 12.75 2.08 6.44
N TRP A 331 12.42 2.89 5.43
CA TRP A 331 13.42 3.44 4.50
C TRP A 331 14.43 4.36 5.17
N LEU A 332 13.99 5.27 6.05
CA LEU A 332 14.88 6.11 6.84
C LEU A 332 15.81 5.27 7.73
N SER A 333 15.32 4.18 8.31
CA SER A 333 16.13 3.25 9.11
C SER A 333 17.18 2.53 8.26
N ILE A 334 16.83 2.11 7.04
CA ILE A 334 17.77 1.51 6.08
C ILE A 334 18.86 2.52 5.71
N LEU A 335 18.48 3.75 5.35
CA LEU A 335 19.42 4.81 5.01
C LEU A 335 20.32 5.17 6.19
N ALA A 336 19.78 5.25 7.40
CA ALA A 336 20.55 5.51 8.62
C ALA A 336 21.56 4.39 8.87
N TYR A 337 21.14 3.13 8.76
CA TYR A 337 22.01 1.98 8.93
C TYR A 337 23.14 1.94 7.89
N LYS A 338 22.83 2.20 6.61
CA LYS A 338 23.84 2.21 5.52
C LYS A 338 24.85 3.36 5.66
N ASN A 339 24.48 4.43 6.35
CA ASN A 339 25.31 5.61 6.55
C ASN A 339 25.92 5.73 7.95
N LYS A 340 25.64 4.79 8.88
CA LYS A 340 25.99 4.90 10.31
C LYS A 340 27.48 5.20 10.57
N ASP A 341 28.36 4.65 9.74
CA ASP A 341 29.82 4.81 9.86
C ASP A 341 30.39 5.95 8.99
N ASN A 342 29.54 6.64 8.21
CA ASN A 342 29.93 7.60 7.17
C ASN A 342 29.10 8.90 7.19
N LEU A 343 28.36 9.20 8.27
CA LEU A 343 27.54 10.42 8.37
C LEU A 343 28.35 11.72 8.18
N GLY A 344 29.64 11.70 8.53
CA GLY A 344 30.57 12.83 8.34
C GLY A 344 31.46 12.74 7.10
N GLY A 345 31.37 11.65 6.31
CA GLY A 345 32.20 11.47 5.12
C GLY A 345 31.71 12.27 3.92
N ASP A 346 32.43 12.21 2.80
CA ASP A 346 32.23 13.10 1.65
C ASP A 346 30.87 12.92 0.97
N LYS A 347 30.45 11.66 0.76
CA LYS A 347 29.20 11.28 0.10
C LYS A 347 28.44 10.25 0.95
N LEU A 348 27.14 10.45 1.14
CA LEU A 348 26.24 9.47 1.76
C LEU A 348 25.79 8.42 0.74
N VAL A 349 25.50 7.21 1.21
CA VAL A 349 24.78 6.18 0.45
C VAL A 349 23.35 6.67 0.22
N THR A 350 22.96 6.77 -1.05
CA THR A 350 21.65 7.28 -1.48
C THR A 350 20.62 6.15 -1.65
N VAL A 351 19.35 6.52 -1.86
CA VAL A 351 18.29 5.58 -2.25
C VAL A 351 18.65 4.85 -3.54
N GLU A 352 19.15 5.58 -4.55
CA GLU A 352 19.57 4.99 -5.83
C GLU A 352 20.71 3.97 -5.62
N ASP A 353 21.73 4.29 -4.82
CA ASP A 353 22.83 3.36 -4.51
C ASP A 353 22.29 2.05 -3.90
N ILE A 354 21.31 2.13 -2.98
CA ILE A 354 20.67 0.97 -2.35
C ILE A 354 19.91 0.13 -3.38
N VAL A 355 19.13 0.77 -4.25
CA VAL A 355 18.32 0.09 -5.27
C VAL A 355 19.21 -0.56 -6.32
N LEU A 356 20.24 0.13 -6.80
CA LEU A 356 21.21 -0.41 -7.75
C LEU A 356 21.97 -1.61 -7.15
N GLN A 357 22.37 -1.53 -5.88
CA GLN A 357 23.00 -2.65 -5.18
C GLN A 357 22.03 -3.84 -5.00
N HIS A 358 20.75 -3.55 -4.75
CA HIS A 358 19.70 -4.57 -4.69
C HIS A 358 19.58 -5.30 -6.03
N TRP A 359 19.46 -4.56 -7.14
CA TRP A 359 19.38 -5.15 -8.48
C TRP A 359 20.64 -5.92 -8.87
N ALA A 360 21.83 -5.45 -8.46
CA ALA A 360 23.08 -6.20 -8.69
C ALA A 360 23.11 -7.54 -7.94
N THR A 361 22.41 -7.65 -6.80
CA THR A 361 22.39 -8.84 -5.96
C THR A 361 21.30 -9.83 -6.39
N TYR A 362 20.10 -9.32 -6.67
CA TYR A 362 18.89 -10.12 -6.87
C TYR A 362 18.39 -10.16 -8.32
N GLY A 363 18.98 -9.37 -9.21
CA GLY A 363 18.40 -9.04 -10.52
C GLY A 363 17.38 -7.91 -10.41
N ARG A 364 16.94 -7.40 -11.55
CA ARG A 364 15.90 -6.35 -11.63
C ARG A 364 14.62 -6.93 -12.20
N HIS A 365 13.52 -6.68 -11.53
CA HIS A 365 12.18 -6.93 -12.06
C HIS A 365 11.63 -5.62 -12.63
N TYR A 366 11.78 -5.43 -13.93
CA TYR A 366 11.10 -4.33 -14.60
C TYR A 366 9.60 -4.54 -14.52
N TYR A 367 8.86 -3.51 -14.16
CA TYR A 367 7.42 -3.62 -13.90
C TYR A 367 6.67 -2.40 -14.43
N THR A 368 5.49 -2.63 -14.98
CA THR A 368 4.50 -1.57 -15.23
C THR A 368 3.08 -2.13 -15.13
N ARG A 369 2.13 -1.25 -14.79
CA ARG A 369 0.70 -1.57 -14.81
C ARG A 369 -0.04 -0.64 -15.77
N TYR A 370 -0.86 -1.23 -16.63
CA TYR A 370 -1.71 -0.52 -17.58
C TYR A 370 -3.17 -0.70 -17.15
N ASP A 371 -3.84 0.40 -16.82
CA ASP A 371 -5.24 0.41 -16.40
C ASP A 371 -6.13 0.96 -17.52
N TYR A 372 -7.11 0.17 -17.94
CA TYR A 372 -8.14 0.54 -18.90
C TYR A 372 -9.45 0.73 -18.15
N GLU A 373 -9.68 1.95 -17.70
CA GLU A 373 -10.82 2.32 -16.87
C GLU A 373 -12.07 2.57 -17.70
N ASN A 374 -13.24 2.37 -17.08
CA ASN A 374 -14.55 2.65 -17.66
C ASN A 374 -14.73 1.98 -19.04
N VAL A 375 -14.30 0.72 -19.15
CA VAL A 375 -14.58 -0.11 -20.33
C VAL A 375 -15.93 -0.81 -20.17
N ASP A 376 -16.54 -1.19 -21.29
CA ASP A 376 -17.76 -1.99 -21.29
C ASP A 376 -17.53 -3.32 -20.56
N ALA A 377 -18.43 -3.64 -19.62
CA ALA A 377 -18.25 -4.76 -18.71
C ALA A 377 -18.37 -6.12 -19.42
N GLU A 378 -19.23 -6.23 -20.44
CA GLU A 378 -19.40 -7.47 -21.19
C GLU A 378 -18.21 -7.70 -22.12
N ALA A 379 -17.77 -6.67 -22.86
CA ALA A 379 -16.55 -6.74 -23.67
C ALA A 379 -15.32 -7.10 -22.83
N ALA A 380 -15.21 -6.56 -21.61
CA ALA A 380 -14.13 -6.90 -20.70
C ALA A 380 -14.19 -8.36 -20.23
N LYS A 381 -15.38 -8.88 -19.91
CA LYS A 381 -15.55 -10.31 -19.58
C LYS A 381 -15.21 -11.23 -20.75
N GLU A 382 -15.61 -10.86 -21.97
CA GLU A 382 -15.28 -11.62 -23.18
C GLU A 382 -13.77 -11.69 -23.43
N LEU A 383 -13.06 -10.57 -23.25
CA LEU A 383 -11.60 -10.54 -23.31
C LEU A 383 -10.97 -11.50 -22.31
N MET A 384 -11.40 -11.44 -21.05
CA MET A 384 -10.86 -12.30 -19.98
C MET A 384 -11.16 -13.78 -20.27
N ALA A 385 -12.37 -14.11 -20.72
CA ALA A 385 -12.73 -15.47 -21.12
C ALA A 385 -11.89 -15.98 -22.30
N ASN A 386 -11.59 -15.13 -23.28
CA ASN A 386 -10.71 -15.47 -24.40
C ASN A 386 -9.27 -15.77 -23.93
N LEU A 387 -8.73 -14.97 -23.00
CA LEU A 387 -7.42 -15.24 -22.40
C LEU A 387 -7.40 -16.61 -21.70
N VAL A 388 -8.38 -16.93 -20.84
CA VAL A 388 -8.49 -18.25 -20.21
C VAL A 388 -8.56 -19.36 -21.25
N LYS A 389 -9.37 -19.21 -22.31
CA LYS A 389 -9.48 -20.19 -23.40
C LYS A 389 -8.14 -20.47 -24.08
N MET A 390 -7.32 -19.45 -24.30
CA MET A 390 -5.99 -19.60 -24.92
C MET A 390 -5.04 -20.49 -24.09
N GLN A 391 -5.24 -20.61 -22.77
CA GLN A 391 -4.40 -21.44 -21.90
C GLN A 391 -4.51 -22.94 -22.19
N SER A 392 -5.51 -23.38 -22.97
CA SER A 392 -5.69 -24.78 -23.37
C SER A 392 -4.53 -25.37 -24.19
N SER A 393 -3.68 -24.52 -24.79
CA SER A 393 -2.53 -24.96 -25.61
C SER A 393 -1.36 -23.97 -25.47
N LEU A 394 -0.39 -24.30 -24.61
CA LEU A 394 0.81 -23.47 -24.44
C LEU A 394 1.64 -23.39 -25.75
N SER A 395 1.59 -24.41 -26.60
CA SER A 395 2.23 -24.36 -27.92
C SER A 395 1.62 -23.29 -28.81
N ASP A 396 0.30 -23.12 -28.80
CA ASP A 396 -0.37 -22.09 -29.62
C ASP A 396 -0.17 -20.69 -29.01
N VAL A 397 -0.14 -20.59 -27.67
CA VAL A 397 0.25 -19.36 -26.97
C VAL A 397 1.65 -18.94 -27.40
N ASN A 398 2.63 -19.83 -27.29
CA ASN A 398 4.03 -19.54 -27.64
C ASN A 398 4.17 -19.21 -29.12
N LYS A 399 3.49 -19.93 -30.02
CA LYS A 399 3.48 -19.59 -31.45
C LYS A 399 2.97 -18.16 -31.67
N SER A 400 1.85 -17.79 -31.05
CA SER A 400 1.26 -16.45 -31.17
C SER A 400 2.20 -15.36 -30.61
N ILE A 401 2.85 -15.62 -29.46
CA ILE A 401 3.81 -14.69 -28.86
C ILE A 401 5.03 -14.51 -29.78
N LYS A 402 5.56 -15.58 -30.37
CA LYS A 402 6.71 -15.51 -31.28
C LYS A 402 6.41 -14.80 -32.59
N GLU A 403 5.17 -14.90 -33.09
CA GLU A 403 4.70 -14.11 -34.24
C GLU A 403 4.66 -12.60 -33.91
N ILE A 404 4.38 -12.23 -32.66
CA ILE A 404 4.37 -10.83 -32.20
C ILE A 404 5.78 -10.31 -31.91
N GLN A 405 6.54 -11.04 -31.10
CA GLN A 405 7.90 -10.68 -30.64
C GLN A 405 8.77 -11.96 -30.49
N PRO A 406 9.61 -12.29 -31.48
CA PRO A 406 10.42 -13.52 -31.46
C PRO A 406 11.40 -13.64 -30.30
N THR A 407 11.81 -12.50 -29.71
CA THR A 407 12.83 -12.40 -28.66
C THR A 407 12.29 -12.60 -27.25
N VAL A 408 10.97 -12.49 -27.05
CA VAL A 408 10.33 -12.74 -25.75
C VAL A 408 10.42 -14.23 -25.42
N ALA A 409 10.68 -14.59 -24.17
CA ALA A 409 10.80 -15.98 -23.74
C ALA A 409 9.51 -16.79 -24.01
N ASP A 410 9.60 -18.11 -23.89
CA ASP A 410 8.41 -18.97 -23.97
C ASP A 410 7.66 -18.96 -22.64
N VAL A 411 6.34 -18.97 -22.71
CA VAL A 411 5.44 -19.26 -21.58
C VAL A 411 5.59 -20.73 -21.22
N VAL A 412 5.93 -20.99 -19.97
CA VAL A 412 6.11 -22.34 -19.41
C VAL A 412 4.96 -22.76 -18.50
N SER A 413 4.16 -21.80 -18.04
CA SER A 413 2.95 -22.04 -17.25
C SER A 413 1.94 -20.92 -17.49
N ALA A 414 0.66 -21.27 -17.58
CA ALA A 414 -0.42 -20.30 -17.62
C ALA A 414 -1.61 -20.86 -16.84
N ASP A 415 -2.22 -20.02 -16.01
CA ASP A 415 -3.34 -20.41 -15.16
C ASP A 415 -4.26 -19.23 -14.86
N GLU A 416 -5.40 -19.53 -14.26
CA GLU A 416 -6.23 -18.56 -13.58
C GLU A 416 -5.99 -18.71 -12.08
N PHE A 417 -5.41 -17.69 -11.46
CA PHE A 417 -4.89 -17.74 -10.10
C PHE A 417 -5.99 -18.13 -9.10
N GLU A 418 -5.74 -19.24 -8.40
CA GLU A 418 -6.52 -19.73 -7.28
C GLU A 418 -5.62 -19.76 -6.04
N TYR A 419 -6.11 -19.22 -4.94
CA TYR A 419 -5.41 -19.24 -3.66
C TYR A 419 -6.20 -20.03 -2.65
N LYS A 420 -5.52 -20.96 -1.96
CA LYS A 420 -6.04 -21.65 -0.80
C LYS A 420 -5.32 -21.11 0.43
N ASP A 421 -6.05 -20.43 1.31
CA ASP A 421 -5.51 -19.84 2.51
C ASP A 421 -4.99 -20.95 3.46
N PRO A 422 -3.72 -20.89 3.90
CA PRO A 422 -3.14 -21.94 4.73
C PRO A 422 -3.59 -21.88 6.20
N VAL A 423 -4.29 -20.81 6.62
CA VAL A 423 -4.72 -20.58 7.99
C VAL A 423 -6.17 -21.02 8.18
N ASP A 424 -7.08 -20.52 7.34
CA ASP A 424 -8.52 -20.81 7.47
C ASP A 424 -9.05 -21.83 6.44
N GLY A 425 -8.24 -22.20 5.44
CA GLY A 425 -8.60 -23.18 4.42
C GLY A 425 -9.56 -22.66 3.34
N SER A 426 -9.94 -21.37 3.37
CA SER A 426 -10.77 -20.73 2.36
C SER A 426 -10.10 -20.78 0.98
N VAL A 427 -10.92 -20.77 -0.08
CA VAL A 427 -10.44 -20.83 -1.46
C VAL A 427 -10.97 -19.63 -2.23
N SER A 428 -10.05 -18.78 -2.70
CA SER A 428 -10.35 -17.65 -3.57
C SER A 428 -9.96 -17.99 -5.00
N LYS A 429 -10.96 -18.18 -5.87
CA LYS A 429 -10.78 -18.51 -7.29
C LYS A 429 -10.84 -17.26 -8.16
N HIS A 430 -10.42 -17.39 -9.42
CA HIS A 430 -10.59 -16.34 -10.45
C HIS A 430 -9.91 -15.00 -10.07
N GLN A 431 -8.76 -15.05 -9.40
CA GLN A 431 -8.10 -13.86 -8.85
C GLN A 431 -7.21 -13.11 -9.86
N GLY A 432 -7.02 -13.68 -11.04
CA GLY A 432 -6.35 -13.08 -12.18
C GLY A 432 -5.75 -14.13 -13.12
N ILE A 433 -5.63 -13.79 -14.40
CA ILE A 433 -5.11 -14.69 -15.44
C ILE A 433 -3.61 -14.44 -15.57
N ARG A 434 -2.79 -15.49 -15.51
CA ARG A 434 -1.33 -15.39 -15.55
C ARG A 434 -0.74 -16.15 -16.73
N TYR A 435 0.30 -15.58 -17.32
CA TYR A 435 1.22 -16.25 -18.25
C TYR A 435 2.63 -16.05 -17.72
N LEU A 436 3.26 -17.15 -17.31
CA LEU A 436 4.56 -17.18 -16.65
C LEU A 436 5.62 -17.68 -17.64
N PHE A 437 6.65 -16.88 -17.85
CA PHE A 437 7.69 -17.12 -18.85
C PHE A 437 8.88 -17.85 -18.22
N GLY A 438 9.59 -18.63 -19.04
CA GLY A 438 10.71 -19.46 -18.57
C GLY A 438 11.91 -18.68 -18.04
N ASP A 439 12.01 -17.39 -18.34
CA ASP A 439 13.04 -16.48 -17.83
C ASP A 439 12.67 -15.80 -16.51
N GLY A 440 11.45 -16.02 -15.98
CA GLY A 440 10.94 -15.35 -14.78
C GLY A 440 10.10 -14.09 -15.06
N SER A 441 9.95 -13.70 -16.33
CA SER A 441 9.00 -12.66 -16.76
C SER A 441 7.56 -13.15 -16.64
N ARG A 442 6.59 -12.23 -16.60
CA ARG A 442 5.16 -12.57 -16.54
C ARG A 442 4.24 -11.50 -17.09
N LEU A 443 3.08 -11.98 -17.56
CA LEU A 443 1.92 -11.17 -17.87
C LEU A 443 0.78 -11.58 -16.95
N VAL A 444 0.12 -10.60 -16.34
CA VAL A 444 -1.06 -10.81 -15.51
C VAL A 444 -2.18 -9.91 -16.01
N PHE A 445 -3.39 -10.46 -16.12
CA PHE A 445 -4.59 -9.73 -16.48
C PHE A 445 -5.60 -9.86 -15.34
N ARG A 446 -6.18 -8.74 -14.91
CA ARG A 446 -7.24 -8.72 -13.89
C ARG A 446 -8.37 -7.80 -14.31
N LEU A 447 -9.58 -8.21 -13.96
CA LEU A 447 -10.78 -7.40 -14.09
C LEU A 447 -11.13 -6.87 -12.69
N SER A 448 -11.37 -5.57 -12.57
CA SER A 448 -11.68 -4.90 -11.30
C SER A 448 -12.88 -3.97 -11.45
N GLY A 449 -13.64 -3.80 -10.37
CA GLY A 449 -14.67 -2.78 -10.23
C GLY A 449 -15.83 -2.90 -11.21
N THR A 450 -16.68 -3.92 -11.09
CA THR A 450 -17.92 -4.08 -11.90
C THR A 450 -19.07 -3.20 -11.40
N GLY A 451 -18.78 -1.96 -10.99
CA GLY A 451 -19.73 -1.03 -10.39
C GLY A 451 -20.55 -0.23 -11.42
N SER A 452 -21.22 0.82 -10.96
CA SER A 452 -22.14 1.68 -11.73
C SER A 452 -21.50 2.43 -12.91
N VAL A 453 -20.17 2.48 -13.02
CA VAL A 453 -19.43 3.30 -14.01
C VAL A 453 -18.67 2.45 -15.06
N GLY A 454 -18.89 1.13 -15.11
CA GLY A 454 -18.24 0.20 -16.05
C GLY A 454 -17.27 -0.75 -15.35
N ALA A 455 -16.34 -1.35 -16.10
CA ALA A 455 -15.28 -2.21 -15.56
C ALA A 455 -13.89 -1.62 -15.80
N THR A 456 -12.90 -2.06 -15.03
CA THR A 456 -11.48 -1.72 -15.25
C THR A 456 -10.67 -2.98 -15.55
N ILE A 457 -10.01 -3.02 -16.71
CA ILE A 457 -9.04 -4.07 -17.03
C ILE A 457 -7.66 -3.57 -16.62
N ARG A 458 -6.97 -4.36 -15.79
CA ARG A 458 -5.60 -4.10 -15.35
C ARG A 458 -4.67 -5.13 -15.97
N ILE A 459 -3.64 -4.66 -16.67
CA ILE A 459 -2.59 -5.48 -17.25
C ILE A 459 -1.30 -5.19 -16.48
N TYR A 460 -0.71 -6.21 -15.87
CA TYR A 460 0.56 -6.12 -15.17
C TYR A 460 1.61 -6.83 -16.01
N ILE A 461 2.70 -6.12 -16.29
CA ILE A 461 3.70 -6.52 -17.26
C ILE A 461 5.03 -6.49 -16.54
N GLU A 462 5.69 -7.63 -16.48
CA GLU A 462 6.93 -7.78 -15.72
C GLU A 462 7.98 -8.54 -16.51
N GLN A 463 9.18 -7.96 -16.58
CA GLN A 463 10.34 -8.59 -17.17
C GLN A 463 11.46 -8.73 -16.14
N TYR A 464 11.92 -9.97 -15.93
CA TYR A 464 13.08 -10.22 -15.08
C TYR A 464 14.38 -10.09 -15.87
N GLU A 465 15.35 -9.37 -15.31
CA GLU A 465 16.68 -9.18 -15.88
C GLU A 465 17.74 -9.53 -14.83
N LYS A 466 18.49 -10.60 -15.09
CA LYS A 466 19.59 -11.05 -14.22
C LYS A 466 20.94 -10.49 -14.66
N ASP A 467 21.08 -10.09 -15.92
CA ASP A 467 22.32 -9.53 -16.43
C ASP A 467 22.52 -8.11 -15.89
N SER A 468 23.47 -7.96 -14.95
CA SER A 468 23.80 -6.67 -14.31
C SER A 468 24.17 -5.55 -15.30
N SER A 469 24.61 -5.88 -16.52
CA SER A 469 24.88 -4.88 -17.56
C SER A 469 23.59 -4.30 -18.17
N LYS A 470 22.45 -4.96 -17.96
CA LYS A 470 21.14 -4.62 -18.52
C LYS A 470 20.13 -4.16 -17.48
N THR A 471 20.47 -4.19 -16.19
CA THR A 471 19.58 -3.73 -15.11
C THR A 471 19.48 -2.20 -15.05
N GLY A 472 20.38 -1.46 -15.70
CA GLY A 472 20.34 0.01 -15.77
C GLY A 472 19.51 0.60 -16.92
N ARG A 473 18.80 -0.22 -17.71
CA ARG A 473 17.97 0.29 -18.82
C ARG A 473 16.77 1.08 -18.29
N ALA A 474 16.23 1.97 -19.13
CA ALA A 474 14.94 2.58 -18.86
C ALA A 474 13.85 1.49 -18.85
N SER A 475 12.92 1.57 -17.90
CA SER A 475 11.86 0.54 -17.77
C SER A 475 11.00 0.44 -19.03
N SER A 476 10.70 1.56 -19.68
CA SER A 476 9.96 1.60 -20.95
C SER A 476 10.62 0.77 -22.04
N ASP A 477 11.95 0.86 -22.14
CA ASP A 477 12.72 0.22 -23.21
C ASP A 477 12.88 -1.27 -22.93
N ALA A 478 13.08 -1.64 -21.66
CA ALA A 478 13.13 -3.03 -21.25
C ALA A 478 11.78 -3.71 -21.49
N LEU A 479 10.68 -3.09 -21.07
CA LEU A 479 9.34 -3.69 -21.12
C LEU A 479 8.68 -3.64 -22.50
N SER A 480 9.13 -2.78 -23.42
CA SER A 480 8.48 -2.56 -24.72
C SER A 480 8.13 -3.85 -25.49
N PRO A 481 9.01 -4.86 -25.62
CA PRO A 481 8.66 -6.11 -26.28
C PRO A 481 7.51 -6.85 -25.59
N LEU A 482 7.50 -6.88 -24.26
CA LEU A 482 6.49 -7.59 -23.48
C LEU A 482 5.17 -6.80 -23.43
N VAL A 483 5.21 -5.46 -23.47
CA VAL A 483 4.04 -4.60 -23.68
C VAL A 483 3.39 -4.88 -25.03
N ASP A 484 4.18 -4.95 -26.10
CA ASP A 484 3.68 -5.30 -27.43
C ASP A 484 2.97 -6.65 -27.44
N VAL A 485 3.56 -7.65 -26.78
CA VAL A 485 2.94 -8.96 -26.58
C VAL A 485 1.64 -8.81 -25.82
N ALA A 486 1.64 -8.18 -24.65
CA ALA A 486 0.46 -8.04 -23.80
C ALA A 486 -0.73 -7.43 -24.57
N LEU A 487 -0.49 -6.36 -25.33
CA LEU A 487 -1.55 -5.64 -26.05
C LEU A 487 -2.09 -6.42 -27.26
N LYS A 488 -1.21 -7.00 -28.08
CA LYS A 488 -1.61 -7.73 -29.30
C LYS A 488 -2.17 -9.11 -28.98
N PHE A 489 -1.56 -9.82 -28.04
CA PHE A 489 -1.98 -11.15 -27.61
C PHE A 489 -3.37 -11.12 -26.95
N SER A 490 -3.61 -10.16 -26.06
CA SER A 490 -4.92 -9.99 -25.39
C SER A 490 -6.01 -9.44 -26.30
N LYS A 491 -5.64 -8.85 -27.44
CA LYS A 491 -6.56 -8.18 -28.36
C LYS A 491 -7.37 -7.08 -27.69
N ILE A 492 -6.79 -6.40 -26.69
CA ILE A 492 -7.53 -5.43 -25.88
C ILE A 492 -8.17 -4.31 -26.69
N LYS A 493 -7.51 -3.84 -27.75
CA LYS A 493 -8.05 -2.83 -28.66
C LYS A 493 -9.27 -3.34 -29.44
N GLU A 494 -9.27 -4.62 -29.82
CA GLU A 494 -10.36 -5.23 -30.60
C GLU A 494 -11.61 -5.42 -29.74
N TYR A 495 -11.44 -5.86 -28.48
CA TYR A 495 -12.55 -6.03 -27.55
C TYR A 495 -13.09 -4.69 -27.02
N THR A 496 -12.22 -3.77 -26.62
CA THR A 496 -12.62 -2.57 -25.87
C THR A 496 -12.69 -1.29 -26.70
N GLY A 497 -12.15 -1.31 -27.92
CA GLY A 497 -11.96 -0.11 -28.75
C GLY A 497 -10.86 0.84 -28.25
N ARG A 498 -10.24 0.58 -27.09
CA ARG A 498 -9.22 1.47 -26.50
C ARG A 498 -7.85 1.23 -27.15
N SER A 499 -7.26 2.29 -27.68
CA SER A 499 -5.91 2.25 -28.29
C SER A 499 -4.76 2.47 -27.29
N ALA A 500 -5.06 2.98 -26.09
CA ALA A 500 -4.11 3.28 -25.04
C ALA A 500 -4.76 3.06 -23.66
N PRO A 501 -3.97 2.75 -22.62
CA PRO A 501 -4.45 2.72 -21.24
C PRO A 501 -4.87 4.12 -20.79
N THR A 502 -5.73 4.18 -19.79
CA THR A 502 -6.12 5.42 -19.10
C THR A 502 -5.03 5.87 -18.14
N VAL A 503 -4.42 4.92 -17.41
CA VAL A 503 -3.32 5.15 -16.47
C VAL A 503 -2.19 4.16 -16.74
N ILE A 504 -0.95 4.64 -16.64
CA ILE A 504 0.27 3.82 -16.64
C ILE A 504 0.97 4.07 -15.30
N THR A 505 1.29 3.00 -14.58
CA THR A 505 2.08 3.03 -13.33
C THR A 505 3.42 2.33 -13.51
#